data_AF-A0A8R2JMA1-F1
#
_entry.id   AF-A0A8R2JMA1-F1
#
_cell.length_a   1.000
_cell.length_b   1.000
_cell.length_c   1.000
_cell.angle_alpha   90.00
_cell.angle_beta   90.00
_cell.angle_gamma   90.00
#
_symmetry.space_group_name_H-M   'P 1'
#
loop_
_entity.id
_entity.type
_entity.pdbx_description
1 polymer ?
#
loop_
_entity_poly.entity_id
_entity_poly.type
_entity_poly.pdbx_seq_one_letter_code
_entity_poly.pdbx_strand_id
1 'polypeptide(L)'
;MNLQNLSHYFIFLNHLQELDKSLDKKKMLLLNNLKNNRVRITNFMLVTSLYNDFDFKSHFRLNRNSVEVLMCKVRPFYISVDKIGRPKIDFEKATLMTIWYMSNTETFR
;
A
#
# COMPACT_ATOMS: atom_id res chain seq x y z
N MET A 1 31.42 19.27 -23.20
CA MET A 1 30.46 18.52 -22.36
C MET A 1 31.22 17.36 -21.74
N ASN A 2 31.36 17.34 -20.41
CA ASN A 2 32.42 16.59 -19.71
C ASN A 2 32.04 15.11 -19.52
N LEU A 3 32.78 14.17 -20.13
CA LEU A 3 32.50 12.72 -20.13
C LEU A 3 32.46 12.10 -18.72
N GLN A 4 33.18 12.67 -17.76
CA GLN A 4 33.16 12.25 -16.35
C GLN A 4 31.80 12.51 -15.66
N ASN A 5 31.06 13.55 -16.05
CA ASN A 5 29.74 13.81 -15.47
C ASN A 5 28.68 12.81 -15.97
N LEU A 6 28.85 12.32 -17.20
CA LEU A 6 27.96 11.31 -17.77
C LEU A 6 28.15 9.93 -17.11
N SER A 7 29.40 9.55 -16.79
CA SER A 7 29.67 8.28 -16.10
C SER A 7 29.12 8.29 -14.67
N HIS A 8 29.28 9.39 -13.94
CA HIS A 8 28.72 9.54 -12.60
C HIS A 8 27.18 9.47 -12.60
N TYR A 9 26.54 10.12 -13.56
CA TYR A 9 25.08 10.05 -13.72
C TYR A 9 24.60 8.62 -14.02
N PHE A 10 25.30 7.91 -14.90
CA PHE A 10 24.98 6.52 -15.24
C PHE A 10 25.13 5.58 -14.04
N ILE A 11 26.20 5.73 -13.24
CA ILE A 11 26.40 4.97 -12.01
C ILE A 11 25.27 5.22 -11.01
N PHE A 12 24.86 6.48 -10.85
CA PHE A 12 23.77 6.86 -9.96
C PHE A 12 22.43 6.23 -10.37
N LEU A 13 22.10 6.25 -11.67
CA LEU A 13 20.87 5.62 -12.18
C LEU A 13 20.86 4.10 -11.97
N ASN A 14 21.98 3.42 -12.20
CA ASN A 14 22.08 1.98 -11.96
C ASN A 14 21.89 1.65 -10.47
N HIS A 15 22.48 2.45 -9.58
CA HIS A 15 22.30 2.28 -8.14
C HIS A 15 20.83 2.46 -7.72
N LEU A 16 20.13 3.47 -8.25
CA LEU A 16 18.70 3.63 -8.00
C LEU A 16 17.89 2.43 -8.48
N GLN A 17 18.24 1.87 -9.64
CA GLN A 17 17.56 0.69 -10.17
C GLN A 17 17.82 -0.58 -9.34
N GLU A 18 19.01 -0.72 -8.77
CA GLU A 18 19.33 -1.81 -7.84
C GLU A 18 18.58 -1.69 -6.51
N LEU A 19 18.46 -0.46 -5.99
CA LEU A 19 17.67 -0.19 -4.79
C LEU A 19 16.19 -0.55 -4.99
N ASP A 20 15.63 -0.21 -6.14
CA ASP A 20 14.23 -0.51 -6.47
C ASP A 20 13.99 -2.03 -6.56
N LYS A 21 14.87 -2.75 -7.27
CA LYS A 21 14.83 -4.22 -7.34
C LYS A 21 14.98 -4.89 -5.97
N SER A 22 15.86 -4.35 -5.12
CA SER A 22 16.08 -4.84 -3.75
C SER A 22 14.83 -4.64 -2.88
N LEU A 23 14.18 -3.49 -3.02
CA LEU A 23 12.94 -3.17 -2.33
C LEU A 23 11.83 -4.14 -2.74
N ASP A 24 11.64 -4.38 -4.04
CA ASP A 24 10.62 -5.30 -4.55
C ASP A 24 10.87 -6.76 -4.12
N LYS A 25 12.13 -7.19 -4.07
CA LYS A 25 12.48 -8.50 -3.53
C LYS A 25 12.09 -8.63 -2.05
N LYS A 26 12.34 -7.59 -1.23
CA LYS A 26 11.92 -7.57 0.19
C LYS A 26 10.39 -7.59 0.33
N LYS A 27 9.67 -6.83 -0.50
CA LYS A 27 8.18 -6.85 -0.53
C LYS A 27 7.66 -8.25 -0.82
N MET A 28 8.17 -8.90 -1.87
CA MET A 28 7.79 -10.27 -2.25
C MET A 28 8.04 -11.27 -1.13
N LEU A 29 9.18 -11.17 -0.45
CA LEU A 29 9.52 -12.04 0.68
C LEU A 29 8.57 -11.83 1.86
N LEU A 30 8.15 -10.59 2.13
CA LEU A 30 7.16 -10.26 3.16
C LEU A 30 5.77 -10.82 2.82
N LEU A 31 5.33 -10.66 1.57
CA LEU A 31 4.04 -11.16 1.07
C LEU A 31 3.98 -12.69 1.08
N ASN A 32 5.05 -13.37 0.69
CA ASN A 32 5.12 -14.83 0.72
C ASN A 32 5.08 -15.37 2.16
N ASN A 33 5.73 -14.70 3.11
CA ASN A 33 5.65 -15.07 4.53
C ASN A 33 4.23 -14.86 5.11
N LEU A 34 3.50 -13.85 4.64
CA LEU A 34 2.09 -13.63 5.02
C LEU A 34 1.14 -14.67 4.40
N LYS A 35 1.42 -15.17 3.19
CA LYS A 35 0.62 -16.20 2.52
C LYS A 35 0.83 -17.60 3.14
N ASN A 36 2.04 -17.93 3.57
CA ASN A 36 2.40 -19.28 4.02
C ASN A 36 2.15 -19.57 5.51
N ASN A 37 1.99 -18.54 6.34
CA ASN A 37 1.67 -18.70 7.75
C ASN A 37 0.33 -18.02 8.07
N ARG A 38 -0.42 -18.53 9.06
CA ARG A 38 -1.56 -17.83 9.70
C ARG A 38 -1.08 -16.61 10.51
N VAL A 39 -0.18 -15.81 9.95
CA VAL A 39 0.40 -14.63 10.58
C VAL A 39 -0.72 -13.61 10.67
N ARG A 40 -1.08 -13.28 11.91
CA ARG A 40 -1.98 -12.16 12.19
C ARG A 40 -1.39 -10.91 11.54
N ILE A 41 -2.15 -10.29 10.65
CA ILE A 41 -1.75 -9.02 10.05
C ILE A 41 -1.80 -7.97 11.14
N THR A 42 -0.63 -7.55 11.63
CA THR A 42 -0.47 -6.59 12.72
C THR A 42 -0.55 -5.15 12.24
N ASN A 43 -0.23 -4.90 10.96
CA ASN A 43 -0.30 -3.58 10.35
C ASN A 43 -0.83 -3.67 8.92
N PHE A 44 -2.16 -3.70 8.79
CA PHE A 44 -2.83 -3.87 7.49
C PHE A 44 -2.51 -2.76 6.49
N MET A 45 -2.26 -1.54 6.95
CA MET A 45 -1.86 -0.40 6.09
C MET A 45 -0.54 -0.69 5.39
N LEU A 46 0.45 -1.16 6.16
CA LEU A 46 1.75 -1.54 5.63
C LEU A 46 1.62 -2.72 4.68
N VAL A 47 0.76 -3.70 4.95
CA VAL A 47 0.56 -4.83 4.04
C VAL A 47 -0.11 -4.38 2.73
N THR A 48 -1.14 -3.54 2.82
CA THR A 48 -1.92 -3.07 1.67
C THR A 48 -1.09 -2.20 0.72
N SER A 49 -0.15 -1.40 1.25
CA SER A 49 0.76 -0.59 0.43
C SER A 49 1.77 -1.42 -0.37
N LEU A 50 2.03 -2.67 0.02
CA LEU A 50 2.93 -3.58 -0.69
C LEU A 50 2.24 -4.39 -1.79
N TYR A 51 0.91 -4.35 -1.87
CA TYR A 51 0.17 -5.08 -2.89
C TYR A 51 0.37 -4.45 -4.27
N ASN A 52 0.80 -5.27 -5.25
CA ASN A 52 0.58 -4.93 -6.65
C ASN A 52 -0.93 -5.00 -6.98
N ASP A 53 -1.32 -4.58 -8.18
CA ASP A 53 -2.73 -4.55 -8.58
C ASP A 53 -3.39 -5.93 -8.58
N PHE A 54 -2.63 -6.99 -8.87
CA PHE A 54 -3.14 -8.35 -8.84
C PHE A 54 -3.44 -8.82 -7.41
N ASP A 55 -2.50 -8.63 -6.48
CA ASP A 55 -2.69 -8.95 -5.07
C ASP A 55 -3.80 -8.09 -4.45
N PHE A 56 -3.87 -6.80 -4.81
CA PHE A 56 -4.93 -5.90 -4.36
C PHE A 56 -6.30 -6.39 -4.83
N LYS A 57 -6.43 -6.74 -6.12
CA LYS A 57 -7.67 -7.28 -6.68
C LYS A 57 -8.07 -8.61 -6.06
N SER A 58 -7.11 -9.51 -5.86
CA SER A 58 -7.36 -10.81 -5.24
C SER A 58 -7.86 -10.66 -3.80
N HIS A 59 -7.22 -9.78 -3.03
CA HIS A 59 -7.55 -9.56 -1.62
C HIS A 59 -8.86 -8.77 -1.41
N PHE A 60 -9.00 -7.63 -2.07
CA PHE A 60 -10.15 -6.73 -1.87
C PHE A 60 -11.31 -6.99 -2.82
N ARG A 61 -11.12 -7.85 -3.84
CA ARG A 61 -12.11 -8.09 -4.92
C ARG A 61 -12.49 -6.81 -5.68
N LEU A 62 -11.60 -5.83 -5.68
CA LEU A 62 -11.74 -4.51 -6.29
C LEU A 62 -10.47 -4.15 -7.04
N ASN A 63 -10.58 -3.39 -8.13
CA ASN A 63 -9.41 -2.83 -8.78
C ASN A 63 -8.91 -1.61 -7.99
N ARG A 64 -7.60 -1.46 -7.83
CA ARG A 64 -6.97 -0.31 -7.14
C ARG A 64 -7.43 1.03 -7.71
N ASN A 65 -7.38 1.16 -9.03
CA ASN A 65 -7.86 2.36 -9.74
C ASN A 65 -9.33 2.70 -9.41
N SER A 66 -10.20 1.70 -9.24
CA SER A 66 -11.60 1.96 -8.88
C SER A 66 -11.73 2.58 -7.49
N VAL A 67 -10.88 2.15 -6.54
CA VAL A 67 -10.82 2.73 -5.19
C VAL A 67 -10.28 4.16 -5.25
N GLU A 68 -9.24 4.42 -6.04
CA GLU A 68 -8.68 5.77 -6.20
C GLU A 68 -9.72 6.75 -6.80
N VAL A 69 -10.45 6.33 -7.82
CA VAL A 69 -11.55 7.13 -8.40
C VAL A 69 -12.64 7.40 -7.36
N LEU A 70 -13.00 6.41 -6.54
CA LEU A 70 -13.95 6.58 -5.45
C LEU A 70 -13.43 7.58 -4.40
N MET A 71 -12.15 7.47 -4.02
CA MET A 71 -11.50 8.38 -3.09
C MET A 71 -11.58 9.83 -3.57
N CYS A 72 -11.31 10.10 -4.85
CA CYS A 72 -11.44 11.45 -5.42
C CYS A 72 -12.86 12.02 -5.27
N LYS A 73 -13.89 11.18 -5.46
CA LYS A 73 -15.30 11.59 -5.34
C LYS A 73 -15.76 11.78 -3.90
N VAL A 74 -15.27 10.96 -2.98
CA VAL A 74 -15.73 10.94 -1.58
C VAL A 74 -14.93 11.91 -0.70
N ARG A 75 -13.68 12.23 -1.06
CA ARG A 75 -12.79 13.09 -0.26
C ARG A 75 -13.43 14.40 0.21
N PRO A 76 -14.19 15.15 -0.61
CA PRO A 76 -14.82 16.40 -0.17
C PRO A 76 -15.85 16.22 0.96
N PHE A 77 -16.40 15.01 1.10
CA PHE A 77 -17.41 14.68 2.10
C PHE A 77 -16.81 14.06 3.37
N TYR A 78 -15.50 13.79 3.39
CA TYR A 78 -14.85 13.19 4.55
C TYR A 78 -14.65 14.22 5.66
N ILE A 79 -15.29 13.97 6.80
CA ILE A 79 -15.14 14.79 8.01
C ILE A 79 -14.34 14.00 9.03
N SER A 80 -13.13 14.47 9.30
CA SER A 80 -12.30 13.94 10.38
C SER A 80 -12.72 14.57 11.70
N VAL A 81 -13.27 13.77 12.61
CA VAL A 81 -13.72 14.26 13.93
C VAL A 81 -12.56 14.17 14.92
N ASP A 82 -12.17 15.31 15.50
CA ASP A 82 -11.21 15.37 16.58
C ASP A 82 -11.93 15.06 17.90
N LYS A 83 -11.76 13.82 18.40
CA LYS A 83 -12.28 13.37 19.71
C LYS A 83 -11.12 13.21 20.68
N ILE A 84 -11.23 13.85 21.84
CA ILE A 84 -10.25 13.72 22.93
C ILE A 84 -10.06 12.23 23.26
N GLY A 85 -8.80 11.79 23.30
CA GLY A 85 -8.45 10.39 23.59
C GLY A 85 -8.54 9.43 22.40
N ARG A 86 -8.85 9.89 21.18
CA ARG A 86 -8.75 9.06 19.96
C ARG A 86 -7.88 9.75 18.90
N PRO A 87 -6.91 9.03 18.31
CA PRO A 87 -6.10 9.60 17.24
C PRO A 87 -6.98 9.92 16.03
N LYS A 88 -6.68 11.05 15.40
CA LYS A 88 -7.29 11.46 14.13
C LYS A 88 -6.98 10.41 13.06
N ILE A 89 -8.01 10.00 12.32
CA ILE A 89 -7.86 9.10 11.17
C ILE A 89 -7.87 9.97 9.92
N ASP A 90 -6.80 9.89 9.12
CA ASP A 90 -6.76 10.52 7.81
C ASP A 90 -7.69 9.81 6.82
N PHE A 91 -7.99 10.48 5.72
CA PHE A 91 -8.94 9.98 4.73
C PHE A 91 -8.50 8.66 4.06
N GLU A 92 -7.20 8.52 3.80
CA GLU A 92 -6.64 7.35 3.15
C GLU A 92 -6.76 6.12 4.05
N LYS A 93 -6.35 6.25 5.31
CA LYS A 93 -6.51 5.21 6.33
C LYS A 93 -7.96 4.86 6.57
N ALA A 94 -8.86 5.84 6.61
CA ALA A 94 -10.30 5.57 6.72
C ALA A 94 -10.80 4.74 5.53
N THR A 95 -10.43 5.12 4.31
CA THR A 95 -10.80 4.39 3.09
C THR A 95 -10.27 2.95 3.12
N LEU A 96 -8.98 2.79 3.43
CA LEU A 96 -8.34 1.48 3.48
C LEU A 96 -8.94 0.58 4.58
N MET A 97 -9.27 1.14 5.75
CA MET A 97 -10.01 0.41 6.78
C MET A 97 -11.40 -0.02 6.30
N THR A 98 -12.13 0.85 5.61
CA THR A 98 -13.47 0.55 5.09
C THR A 98 -13.41 -0.61 4.10
N ILE A 99 -12.54 -0.54 3.09
CA ILE A 99 -12.44 -1.63 2.09
C ILE A 99 -11.91 -2.91 2.72
N TRP A 100 -10.99 -2.81 3.69
CA TRP A 100 -10.51 -3.97 4.45
C TRP A 100 -11.66 -4.66 5.16
N TYR A 101 -12.45 -3.90 5.92
CA TYR A 101 -13.61 -4.42 6.62
C TYR A 101 -14.62 -5.07 5.66
N MET A 102 -14.94 -4.41 4.55
CA MET A 102 -15.89 -4.93 3.54
C MET A 102 -15.39 -6.16 2.79
N SER A 103 -14.07 -6.32 2.66
CA SER A 103 -13.46 -7.44 1.92
C SER A 103 -13.29 -8.69 2.77
N ASN A 104 -13.29 -8.54 4.10
CA ASN A 104 -13.27 -9.68 5.00
C ASN A 104 -14.66 -10.33 5.04
N THR A 105 -14.76 -11.52 4.45
CA THR A 105 -16.02 -12.28 4.37
C THR A 105 -16.41 -13.01 5.65
N GLU A 106 -15.56 -12.99 6.69
CA GLU A 106 -15.90 -13.58 7.99
C GLU A 106 -16.87 -12.65 8.71
N THR A 107 -18.17 -12.89 8.48
CA THR A 107 -19.28 -12.13 9.07
C THR A 107 -19.46 -12.39 10.57
N PHE A 108 -18.83 -13.42 11.14
CA PHE A 108 -18.91 -13.75 12.56
C PHE A 108 -17.62 -14.46 13.04
N ARG A 109 -16.88 -13.86 13.97
CA ARG A 109 -16.01 -14.56 14.92
C ARG A 109 -16.27 -14.04 16.31
#